data_AF-A0A7V2MFX8-F1
#
_entry.id   AF-A0A7V2MFX8-F1
#
_cell.length_a   1.000
_cell.length_b   1.000
_cell.length_c   1.000
_cell.angle_alpha   90.00
_cell.angle_beta   90.00
_cell.angle_gamma   90.00
#
_symmetry.space_group_name_H-M   'P 1'
#
loop_
_entity.id
_entity.type
_entity.pdbx_description
1 polymer ?
#
loop_
_entity_poly.entity_id
_entity_poly.type
_entity_poly.pdbx_seq_one_letter_code
_entity_poly.pdbx_strand_id
1 'polypeptide(L)'
;MKPSLSLLFPSRFLRPARARIENEQRRLFQRAVCSSRYYRERGIVRLVDLDEFTSRLDDFRNPKPPAASRVKLHSPWQGARRGTVVIRPWFPLERRVRVLDAPSCHSLREAEPAAIAAPVNVLRGIAEAVAEGRLNLPTLRFGVIAWLGLGRELLTEHDRERLWNVLEVPVFSQFRGFEGELLAYECEHGEGMHVIGEAGRFESSDTGELLLTSYLSLRFPVIRLATRLSGWVDERPCPCGRPGPILRGLAAFRGASSRPAPRLALAAVAV
;
A
#
# COMPACT_ATOMS: atom_id res chain seq x y z
N MET A 1 22.72 -23.52 11.08
CA MET A 1 21.43 -24.18 10.78
C MET A 1 20.61 -23.27 9.88
N LYS A 2 20.13 -23.74 8.71
CA LYS A 2 19.23 -22.94 7.86
C LYS A 2 17.83 -22.98 8.49
N PRO A 3 17.17 -21.84 8.77
CA PRO A 3 15.82 -21.86 9.32
C PRO A 3 14.85 -22.44 8.28
N SER A 4 14.05 -23.43 8.68
CA SER A 4 13.07 -24.07 7.82
C SER A 4 11.82 -23.19 7.67
N LEU A 5 11.61 -22.67 6.46
CA LEU A 5 10.55 -21.71 6.10
C LEU A 5 9.22 -22.38 5.69
N SER A 6 9.11 -23.70 5.82
CA SER A 6 7.98 -24.49 5.32
C SER A 6 6.64 -24.22 6.01
N LEU A 7 6.63 -23.50 7.14
CA LEU A 7 5.40 -23.20 7.92
C LEU A 7 4.66 -21.93 7.49
N LEU A 8 5.20 -21.12 6.56
CA LEU A 8 4.58 -19.84 6.15
C LEU A 8 3.67 -19.95 4.91
N PHE A 9 3.55 -21.13 4.28
CA PHE A 9 3.03 -21.23 2.91
C PHE A 9 2.21 -22.50 2.62
N PRO A 10 0.89 -22.55 2.91
CA PRO A 10 0.03 -23.61 2.41
C PRO A 10 -0.21 -23.45 0.89
N SER A 11 -0.04 -24.53 0.12
CA SER A 11 -0.18 -24.57 -1.33
C SER A 11 -1.49 -25.26 -1.71
N ARG A 12 -2.54 -24.53 -2.12
CA ARG A 12 -3.69 -25.13 -2.80
C ARG A 12 -4.26 -24.24 -3.91
N PHE A 13 -4.37 -24.86 -5.10
CA PHE A 13 -5.08 -24.48 -6.34
C PHE A 13 -4.61 -23.26 -7.14
N LEU A 14 -3.63 -23.46 -8.03
CA LEU A 14 -3.23 -22.47 -9.04
C LEU A 14 -2.94 -23.10 -10.41
N ARG A 15 -3.28 -22.38 -11.48
CA ARG A 15 -2.93 -22.73 -12.87
C ARG A 15 -1.39 -22.79 -13.04
N PRO A 16 -0.83 -23.65 -13.92
CA PRO A 16 0.61 -23.93 -13.97
C PRO A 16 1.52 -22.70 -14.16
N ALA A 17 1.10 -21.72 -14.98
CA ALA A 17 1.86 -20.50 -15.21
C ALA A 17 1.87 -19.56 -13.98
N ARG A 18 0.73 -19.44 -13.26
CA ARG A 18 0.67 -18.68 -12.00
C ARG A 18 1.52 -19.32 -10.91
N ALA A 19 1.47 -20.65 -10.80
CA ALA A 19 2.28 -21.39 -9.84
C ALA A 19 3.79 -21.20 -10.05
N ARG A 20 4.25 -21.05 -11.31
CA ARG A 20 5.67 -20.74 -11.60
C ARG A 20 6.07 -19.34 -11.14
N ILE A 21 5.27 -18.32 -11.45
CA ILE A 21 5.54 -16.93 -11.05
C ILE A 21 5.58 -16.81 -9.52
N GLU A 22 4.61 -17.40 -8.83
CA GLU A 22 4.59 -17.40 -7.36
C GLU A 22 5.79 -18.13 -6.75
N ASN A 23 6.20 -19.27 -7.31
CA ASN A 23 7.37 -19.99 -6.84
C ASN A 23 8.67 -19.18 -7.04
N GLU A 24 8.78 -18.45 -8.14
CA GLU A 24 9.92 -17.57 -8.39
C GLU A 24 9.95 -16.39 -7.42
N GLN A 25 8.82 -15.70 -7.24
CA GLN A 25 8.68 -14.61 -6.26
C GLN A 25 9.01 -15.07 -4.85
N ARG A 26 8.51 -16.24 -4.43
CA ARG A 26 8.84 -16.85 -3.13
C ARG A 26 10.33 -17.11 -3.00
N ARG A 27 10.99 -17.67 -4.03
CA ARG A 27 12.45 -17.90 -4.01
C ARG A 27 13.23 -16.59 -3.88
N LEU A 28 12.81 -15.54 -4.59
CA LEU A 28 13.42 -14.22 -4.51
C LEU A 28 13.27 -13.62 -3.12
N PHE A 29 12.06 -13.67 -2.54
CA PHE A 29 11.79 -13.20 -1.19
C PHE A 29 12.61 -13.97 -0.15
N GLN A 30 12.64 -15.31 -0.23
CA GLN A 30 13.44 -16.14 0.68
C GLN A 30 14.94 -15.78 0.62
N ARG A 31 15.48 -15.57 -0.59
CA ARG A 31 16.86 -15.11 -0.76
C ARG A 31 17.07 -13.74 -0.12
N ALA A 32 16.16 -12.81 -0.33
CA ALA A 32 16.23 -11.47 0.26
C ALA A 32 16.24 -11.55 1.79
N VAL A 33 15.33 -12.32 2.39
CA VAL A 33 15.26 -12.58 3.83
C VAL A 33 16.57 -13.17 4.35
N CYS A 34 17.07 -14.25 3.73
CA CYS A 34 18.32 -14.89 4.16
C CYS A 34 19.57 -14.01 3.96
N SER A 35 19.49 -12.97 3.12
CA SER A 35 20.60 -12.06 2.85
C SER A 35 20.63 -10.84 3.77
N SER A 36 19.52 -10.51 4.44
CA SER A 36 19.50 -9.38 5.37
C SER A 36 20.33 -9.69 6.61
N ARG A 37 20.88 -8.66 7.25
CA ARG A 37 21.63 -8.83 8.49
C ARG A 37 20.69 -9.26 9.62
N TYR A 38 19.53 -8.61 9.72
CA TYR A 38 18.54 -8.83 10.78
C TYR A 38 18.15 -10.31 10.90
N TYR A 39 17.72 -10.93 9.80
CA TYR A 39 17.26 -12.32 9.83
C TYR A 39 18.40 -13.34 9.91
N ARG A 40 19.62 -12.99 9.52
CA ARG A 40 20.81 -13.85 9.74
C ARG A 40 21.19 -13.92 11.21
N GLU A 41 21.14 -12.79 11.92
CA GLU A 41 21.52 -12.70 13.32
C GLU A 41 20.41 -13.20 14.26
N ARG A 42 19.15 -12.87 13.98
CA ARG A 42 18.02 -13.19 14.86
C ARG A 42 17.18 -14.39 14.44
N GLY A 43 17.42 -14.92 13.24
CA GLY A 43 16.52 -15.90 12.64
C GLY A 43 15.16 -15.29 12.28
N ILE A 44 14.18 -16.14 11.99
CA ILE A 44 12.81 -15.70 11.71
C ILE A 44 12.13 -15.45 13.06
N VAL A 45 12.00 -14.18 13.40
CA VAL A 45 11.32 -13.74 14.63
C VAL A 45 9.80 -13.89 14.51
N ARG A 46 9.12 -14.02 15.67
CA ARG A 46 7.66 -14.16 15.71
C ARG A 46 6.94 -12.88 15.25
N LEU A 47 7.52 -11.72 15.54
CA LEU A 47 6.96 -10.40 15.30
C LEU A 47 8.13 -9.41 15.09
N VAL A 48 7.95 -8.45 14.19
CA VAL A 48 8.82 -7.26 14.07
C VAL A 48 7.97 -6.04 14.36
N ASP A 49 8.38 -5.17 15.29
CA ASP A 49 7.68 -3.90 15.53
C ASP A 49 8.01 -2.87 14.43
N LEU A 50 7.06 -1.99 14.09
CA LEU A 50 7.26 -0.97 13.05
C LEU A 50 8.38 0.03 13.39
N ASP A 51 8.50 0.42 14.65
CA ASP A 51 9.55 1.35 15.09
C ASP A 51 10.91 0.66 15.07
N GLU A 52 10.99 -0.62 15.45
CA GLU A 52 12.21 -1.42 15.28
C GLU A 52 12.60 -1.53 13.80
N PHE A 53 11.65 -1.85 12.93
CA PHE A 53 11.90 -1.97 11.50
C PHE A 53 12.41 -0.67 10.88
N THR A 54 11.76 0.45 11.20
CA THR A 54 12.13 1.76 10.64
C THR A 54 13.41 2.32 11.23
N SER A 55 13.67 2.15 12.53
CA SER A 55 14.91 2.59 13.18
C SER A 55 16.14 1.77 12.80
N ARG A 56 15.95 0.52 12.33
CA ARG A 56 17.03 -0.40 11.94
C ARG A 56 16.94 -0.81 10.47
N LEU A 57 16.41 0.07 9.61
CA LEU A 57 16.11 -0.25 8.22
C LEU A 57 17.30 -0.87 7.46
N ASP A 58 18.52 -0.43 7.75
CA ASP A 58 19.74 -0.98 7.14
C ASP A 58 20.03 -2.44 7.53
N ASP A 59 19.62 -2.89 8.72
CA ASP A 59 19.76 -4.29 9.12
C ASP A 59 18.79 -5.19 8.32
N PHE A 60 17.63 -4.66 7.92
CA PHE A 60 16.66 -5.35 7.07
C PHE A 60 17.04 -5.32 5.58
N ARG A 61 18.00 -4.49 5.18
CA ARG A 61 18.36 -4.31 3.78
C ARG A 61 18.91 -5.59 3.17
N ASN A 62 18.33 -6.01 2.04
CA ASN A 62 18.96 -6.95 1.14
C ASN A 62 20.13 -6.24 0.43
N PRO A 63 21.39 -6.72 0.58
CA PRO A 63 22.55 -6.06 -0.04
C PRO A 63 22.59 -6.20 -1.57
N LYS A 64 21.86 -7.17 -2.13
CA LYS A 64 21.78 -7.44 -3.57
C LYS A 64 20.30 -7.49 -3.99
N PRO A 65 19.55 -6.38 -3.84
CA PRO A 65 18.17 -6.37 -4.28
C PRO A 65 18.15 -6.46 -5.81
N PRO A 66 17.15 -7.13 -6.41
CA PRO A 66 16.94 -6.96 -7.84
C PRO A 66 16.73 -5.47 -8.16
N ALA A 67 16.98 -5.08 -9.41
CA ALA A 67 16.71 -3.71 -9.85
C ALA A 67 15.28 -3.31 -9.44
N ALA A 68 15.12 -2.10 -8.90
CA ALA A 68 13.82 -1.62 -8.43
C ALA A 68 12.80 -1.73 -9.56
N SER A 69 11.85 -2.65 -9.44
CA SER A 69 10.80 -2.80 -10.43
C SER A 69 9.90 -1.57 -10.34
N ARG A 70 9.72 -0.87 -11.45
CA ARG A 70 8.72 0.19 -11.53
C ARG A 70 7.35 -0.38 -11.23
N VAL A 71 6.66 0.23 -10.27
CA VAL A 71 5.35 -0.23 -9.82
C VAL A 71 4.30 0.14 -10.86
N LYS A 72 3.44 -0.83 -11.17
CA LYS A 72 2.29 -0.63 -12.03
C LYS A 72 1.17 0.06 -11.26
N LEU A 73 0.55 1.08 -11.89
CA LEU A 73 -0.64 1.68 -11.33
C LEU A 73 -1.82 0.71 -11.46
N HIS A 74 -2.42 0.37 -10.32
CA HIS A 74 -3.69 -0.32 -10.30
C HIS A 74 -4.79 0.72 -10.40
N SER A 75 -5.69 0.52 -11.35
CA SER A 75 -6.84 1.38 -11.58
C SER A 75 -8.08 0.49 -11.54
N PRO A 76 -9.10 0.85 -10.76
CA PRO A 76 -10.33 0.07 -10.70
C PRO A 76 -11.15 0.18 -11.99
N TRP A 77 -10.86 1.16 -12.84
CA TRP A 77 -11.58 1.40 -14.09
C TRP A 77 -10.83 0.82 -15.30
N GLN A 78 -11.56 0.14 -16.18
CA GLN A 78 -11.00 -0.36 -17.43
C GLN A 78 -10.59 0.82 -18.34
N GLY A 79 -9.34 0.82 -18.83
CA GLY A 79 -8.85 1.86 -19.76
C GLY A 79 -8.38 3.18 -19.14
N ALA A 80 -8.73 3.49 -17.88
CA ALA A 80 -8.44 4.80 -17.26
C ALA A 80 -6.97 5.08 -16.91
N ARG A 81 -6.06 4.09 -17.07
CA ARG A 81 -4.63 4.25 -16.74
C ARG A 81 -3.97 5.43 -17.47
N ARG A 82 -4.40 5.74 -18.71
CA ARG A 82 -3.81 6.83 -19.50
C ARG A 82 -4.25 8.22 -19.06
N GLY A 83 -5.40 8.34 -18.39
CA GLY A 83 -5.93 9.60 -17.87
C GLY A 83 -5.74 9.78 -16.36
N THR A 84 -5.07 8.84 -15.68
CA THR A 84 -4.81 8.98 -14.25
C THR A 84 -3.54 9.79 -14.03
N VAL A 85 -3.65 10.89 -13.30
CA VAL A 85 -2.50 11.66 -12.82
C VAL A 85 -2.14 11.17 -11.42
N VAL A 86 -0.87 10.81 -11.24
CA VAL A 86 -0.33 10.51 -9.93
C VAL A 86 0.30 11.75 -9.33
N ILE A 87 0.07 11.99 -8.04
CA ILE A 87 0.63 13.13 -7.34
C ILE A 87 1.50 12.64 -6.18
N ARG A 88 2.77 13.07 -6.17
CA ARG A 88 3.76 12.80 -5.10
C ARG A 88 3.85 11.32 -4.67
N PRO A 89 4.16 10.37 -5.58
CA PRO A 89 4.36 8.99 -5.21
C PRO A 89 5.65 8.86 -4.38
N TRP A 90 5.65 7.99 -3.37
CA TRP A 90 6.87 7.67 -2.61
C TRP A 90 7.67 6.50 -3.20
N PHE A 91 7.26 6.04 -4.37
CA PHE A 91 7.80 4.87 -5.04
C PHE A 91 7.90 5.10 -6.54
N PRO A 92 8.82 4.41 -7.24
CA PRO A 92 8.98 4.57 -8.67
C PRO A 92 7.82 3.95 -9.44
N LEU A 93 7.20 4.73 -10.33
CA LEU A 93 6.13 4.29 -11.22
C LEU A 93 6.61 3.91 -12.62
N GLU A 94 5.80 3.11 -13.32
CA GLU A 94 5.99 2.83 -14.74
C GLU A 94 5.91 4.12 -15.59
N ARG A 95 6.68 4.18 -16.69
CA ARG A 95 6.83 5.39 -17.53
C ARG A 95 5.52 5.90 -18.19
N ARG A 96 4.44 5.14 -18.10
CA ARG A 96 3.17 5.42 -18.79
C ARG A 96 2.15 6.18 -17.94
N VAL A 97 2.54 6.61 -16.74
CA VAL A 97 1.71 7.38 -15.82
C VAL A 97 2.27 8.79 -15.71
N ARG A 98 1.41 9.80 -15.82
CA ARG A 98 1.80 11.20 -15.60
C ARG A 98 1.94 11.44 -14.10
N VAL A 99 3.10 11.92 -13.67
CA VAL A 99 3.41 12.19 -12.27
C VAL A 99 3.60 13.69 -12.08
N LEU A 100 2.96 14.26 -11.06
CA LEU A 100 3.16 15.64 -10.62
C LEU A 100 3.71 15.64 -9.18
N ASP A 101 4.92 16.16 -9.00
CA ASP A 101 5.53 16.26 -7.66
C ASP A 101 5.05 17.51 -6.89
N ALA A 102 4.65 18.56 -7.61
CA ALA A 102 4.08 19.78 -7.04
C ALA A 102 2.88 20.20 -7.91
N PRO A 103 1.64 19.76 -7.57
CA PRO A 103 0.47 20.10 -8.37
C PRO A 103 0.13 21.59 -8.20
N SER A 104 -0.07 22.26 -9.33
CA SER A 104 -0.62 23.61 -9.43
C SER A 104 -1.84 23.61 -10.35
N CYS A 105 -2.66 24.67 -10.25
CA CYS A 105 -3.76 24.95 -11.20
C CYS A 105 -3.35 24.76 -12.66
N HIS A 106 -2.19 25.29 -13.05
CA HIS A 106 -1.69 25.18 -14.42
C HIS A 106 -1.33 23.73 -14.77
N SER A 107 -0.51 23.07 -13.97
CA SER A 107 -0.09 21.68 -14.23
C SER A 107 -1.25 20.69 -14.26
N LEU A 108 -2.29 20.91 -13.44
CA LEU A 108 -3.49 20.06 -13.40
C LEU A 108 -4.39 20.32 -14.61
N ARG A 109 -4.51 21.58 -15.08
CA ARG A 109 -5.19 21.88 -16.33
C ARG A 109 -4.47 21.28 -17.54
N GLU A 110 -3.15 21.41 -17.64
CA GLU A 110 -2.37 20.79 -18.73
C GLU A 110 -2.39 19.25 -18.71
N ALA A 111 -2.63 18.68 -17.52
CA ALA A 111 -2.71 17.24 -17.35
C ALA A 111 -4.08 16.66 -17.67
N GLU A 112 -5.14 17.47 -17.63
CA GLU A 112 -6.54 17.08 -17.84
C GLU A 112 -6.86 15.72 -17.16
N PRO A 113 -6.65 15.59 -15.84
CA PRO A 113 -6.81 14.31 -15.15
C PRO A 113 -8.23 13.80 -15.31
N ALA A 114 -8.38 12.58 -15.82
CA ALA A 114 -9.63 11.84 -15.73
C ALA A 114 -9.78 11.16 -14.37
N ALA A 115 -8.66 10.92 -13.67
CA ALA A 115 -8.58 10.39 -12.32
C ALA A 115 -7.33 10.93 -11.61
N ILE A 116 -7.33 10.91 -10.27
CA ILE A 116 -6.17 11.26 -9.44
C ILE A 116 -5.80 10.07 -8.56
N ALA A 117 -4.50 9.83 -8.38
CA ALA A 117 -3.99 8.86 -7.42
C ALA A 117 -2.89 9.49 -6.57
N ALA A 118 -3.02 9.47 -5.24
CA ALA A 118 -2.06 10.13 -4.36
C ALA A 118 -2.11 9.58 -2.92
N PRO A 119 -1.07 9.85 -2.10
CA PRO A 119 -1.15 9.65 -0.65
C PRO A 119 -2.31 10.43 -0.01
N VAL A 120 -2.89 9.91 1.08
CA VAL A 120 -4.05 10.53 1.76
C VAL A 120 -3.79 11.98 2.15
N ASN A 121 -2.61 12.30 2.71
CA ASN A 121 -2.27 13.67 3.11
C ASN A 121 -2.24 14.65 1.92
N VAL A 122 -1.87 14.17 0.73
CA VAL A 122 -1.86 14.98 -0.50
C VAL A 122 -3.29 15.21 -0.98
N LEU A 123 -4.14 14.19 -0.93
CA LEU A 123 -5.56 14.31 -1.28
C LEU A 123 -6.30 15.27 -0.35
N ARG A 124 -6.01 15.26 0.96
CA ARG A 124 -6.52 16.24 1.92
C ARG A 124 -6.16 17.67 1.52
N GLY A 125 -4.89 17.92 1.21
CA GLY A 125 -4.42 19.24 0.77
C GLY A 125 -5.06 19.71 -0.55
N ILE A 126 -5.29 18.79 -1.49
CA ILE A 126 -6.02 19.10 -2.73
C ILE A 126 -7.48 19.46 -2.43
N ALA A 127 -8.19 18.64 -1.64
CA ALA A 127 -9.58 18.91 -1.28
C ALA A 127 -9.74 20.25 -0.55
N GLU A 128 -8.80 20.56 0.34
CA GLU A 128 -8.75 21.85 1.03
C GLU A 128 -8.54 23.02 0.07
N ALA A 129 -7.54 22.93 -0.79
CA ALA A 129 -7.25 23.99 -1.75
C ALA A 129 -8.41 24.21 -2.75
N VAL A 130 -9.12 23.15 -3.15
CA VAL A 130 -10.31 23.28 -4.01
C VAL A 130 -11.47 23.92 -3.24
N ALA A 131 -11.76 23.47 -2.01
CA ALA A 131 -12.83 24.03 -1.19
C ALA A 131 -12.61 25.52 -0.88
N GLU A 132 -11.36 25.95 -0.74
CA GLU A 132 -10.98 27.34 -0.50
C GLU A 132 -10.83 28.18 -1.79
N GLY A 133 -11.05 27.59 -2.97
CA GLY A 133 -10.90 28.26 -4.27
C GLY A 133 -9.44 28.57 -4.67
N ARG A 134 -8.45 28.06 -3.94
CA ARG A 134 -7.01 28.19 -4.26
C ARG A 134 -6.59 27.26 -5.41
N LEU A 135 -7.30 26.16 -5.61
CA LEU A 135 -7.07 25.21 -6.69
C LEU A 135 -8.34 24.99 -7.50
N ASN A 136 -8.26 25.21 -8.81
CA ASN A 136 -9.34 24.84 -9.73
C ASN A 136 -8.96 23.53 -10.44
N LEU A 137 -9.67 22.46 -10.10
CA LEU A 137 -9.46 21.14 -10.66
C LEU A 137 -10.40 20.90 -11.85
N PRO A 138 -9.90 20.41 -13.00
CA PRO A 138 -10.77 19.92 -14.07
C PRO A 138 -11.70 18.82 -13.56
N THR A 139 -12.89 18.70 -14.15
CA THR A 139 -13.84 17.63 -13.82
C THR A 139 -13.20 16.25 -14.00
N LEU A 140 -13.16 15.49 -12.91
CA LEU A 140 -12.70 14.11 -12.95
C LEU A 140 -13.80 13.23 -13.52
N ARG A 141 -13.43 12.28 -14.39
CA ARG A 141 -14.40 11.37 -15.04
C ARG A 141 -14.58 10.06 -14.28
N PHE A 142 -13.56 9.65 -13.54
CA PHE A 142 -13.49 8.31 -12.97
C PHE A 142 -13.47 8.33 -11.45
N GLY A 143 -12.49 8.99 -10.84
CA GLY A 143 -12.40 9.05 -9.38
C GLY A 143 -11.01 9.28 -8.83
N VAL A 144 -10.92 9.08 -7.52
CA VAL A 144 -9.72 9.27 -6.73
C VAL A 144 -9.24 7.93 -6.19
N ILE A 145 -7.93 7.70 -6.23
CA ILE A 145 -7.28 6.56 -5.63
C ILE A 145 -6.43 7.05 -4.45
N ALA A 146 -6.86 6.74 -3.24
CA ALA A 146 -6.16 7.06 -2.00
C ALA A 146 -5.17 5.95 -1.66
N TRP A 147 -3.89 6.31 -1.52
CA TRP A 147 -2.85 5.38 -1.11
C TRP A 147 -2.59 5.42 0.39
N LEU A 148 -2.84 4.27 1.00
CA LEU A 148 -2.55 3.92 2.38
C LEU A 148 -1.23 3.16 2.43
N GLY A 149 -0.59 3.08 3.59
CA GLY A 149 0.58 2.24 3.77
C GLY A 149 1.16 2.31 5.17
N LEU A 150 2.24 1.57 5.38
CA LEU A 150 2.93 1.47 6.66
C LEU A 150 3.52 2.82 7.06
N GLY A 151 3.24 3.26 8.30
CA GLY A 151 3.69 4.55 8.82
C GLY A 151 3.09 5.77 8.10
N ARG A 152 2.01 5.59 7.34
CA ARG A 152 1.31 6.65 6.60
C ARG A 152 -0.09 6.87 7.14
N GLU A 153 -0.67 8.02 6.81
CA GLU A 153 -2.02 8.38 7.24
C GLU A 153 -3.07 7.45 6.61
N LEU A 154 -4.08 7.12 7.41
CA LEU A 154 -5.26 6.40 6.94
C LEU A 154 -6.28 7.38 6.34
N LEU A 155 -7.04 6.87 5.37
CA LEU A 155 -8.24 7.50 4.86
C LEU A 155 -9.39 7.23 5.84
N THR A 156 -9.88 8.27 6.48
CA THR A 156 -11.03 8.20 7.41
C THR A 156 -12.33 8.45 6.66
N GLU A 157 -13.47 8.12 7.27
CA GLU A 157 -14.78 8.45 6.70
C GLU A 157 -14.97 9.96 6.50
N HIS A 158 -14.46 10.78 7.42
CA HIS A 158 -14.46 12.23 7.26
C HIS A 158 -13.68 12.68 6.01
N ASP A 159 -12.56 12.02 5.69
CA ASP A 159 -11.83 12.32 4.45
C ASP A 159 -12.61 11.91 3.21
N ARG A 160 -13.30 10.76 3.26
CA ARG A 160 -14.13 10.29 2.17
C ARG A 160 -15.27 11.26 1.89
N GLU A 161 -15.98 11.70 2.93
CA GLU A 161 -17.03 12.71 2.84
C GLU A 161 -16.49 14.02 2.26
N ARG A 162 -15.35 14.52 2.79
CA ARG A 162 -14.74 15.77 2.28
C ARG A 162 -14.32 15.64 0.81
N LEU A 163 -13.68 14.54 0.43
CA LEU A 163 -13.27 14.28 -0.95
C LEU A 163 -14.48 14.15 -1.88
N TRP A 164 -15.54 13.48 -1.44
CA TRP A 164 -16.79 13.35 -2.19
C TRP A 164 -17.45 14.71 -2.40
N ASN A 165 -17.62 15.49 -1.34
CA ASN A 165 -18.28 16.80 -1.41
C ASN A 165 -17.55 17.81 -2.30
N VAL A 166 -16.21 17.69 -2.41
CA VAL A 166 -15.38 18.64 -3.16
C VAL A 166 -15.12 18.18 -4.59
N LEU A 167 -14.94 16.87 -4.80
CA LEU A 167 -14.51 16.32 -6.10
C LEU A 167 -15.62 15.59 -6.85
N GLU A 168 -16.74 15.30 -6.18
CA GLU A 168 -17.96 14.70 -6.75
C GLU A 168 -17.72 13.39 -7.52
N VAL A 169 -16.71 12.62 -7.10
CA VAL A 169 -16.32 11.35 -7.72
C VAL A 169 -15.97 10.30 -6.67
N PRO A 170 -16.11 8.99 -7.00
CA PRO A 170 -15.83 7.93 -6.03
C PRO A 170 -14.36 7.90 -5.60
N VAL A 171 -14.15 7.55 -4.33
CA VAL A 171 -12.82 7.42 -3.72
C VAL A 171 -12.54 5.95 -3.41
N PHE A 172 -11.45 5.43 -3.96
CA PHE A 172 -11.00 4.05 -3.77
C PHE A 172 -9.68 4.00 -3.00
N SER A 173 -9.63 3.15 -1.99
CA SER A 173 -8.43 2.91 -1.20
C SER A 173 -7.53 1.84 -1.78
N GLN A 174 -6.21 2.03 -1.66
CA GLN A 174 -5.22 1.00 -1.95
C GLN A 174 -4.19 0.95 -0.82
N PHE A 175 -3.98 -0.23 -0.26
CA PHE A 175 -2.92 -0.47 0.71
C PHE A 175 -1.63 -0.85 -0.01
N ARG A 176 -0.60 -0.03 0.21
CA ARG A 176 0.69 -0.13 -0.48
C ARG A 176 1.80 -0.44 0.54
N GLY A 177 2.74 -1.29 0.16
CA GLY A 177 3.90 -1.59 1.00
C GLY A 177 4.98 -0.51 0.94
N PHE A 178 6.14 -0.78 1.57
CA PHE A 178 7.24 0.17 1.66
C PHE A 178 7.81 0.54 0.28
N GLU A 179 7.88 -0.41 -0.64
CA GLU A 179 8.40 -0.20 -1.99
C GLU A 179 7.30 0.19 -2.99
N GLY A 180 6.08 0.45 -2.49
CA GLY A 180 4.92 0.86 -3.29
C GLY A 180 4.16 -0.30 -3.94
N GLU A 181 4.55 -1.55 -3.65
CA GLU A 181 3.82 -2.72 -4.10
C GLU A 181 2.35 -2.65 -3.65
N LEU A 182 1.43 -3.09 -4.50
CA LEU A 182 0.02 -3.15 -4.14
C LEU A 182 -0.23 -4.42 -3.32
N LEU A 183 -0.69 -4.26 -2.09
CA LEU A 183 -0.96 -5.36 -1.16
C LEU A 183 -2.45 -5.62 -1.00
N ALA A 184 -3.27 -4.57 -1.01
CA ALA A 184 -4.72 -4.67 -1.00
C ALA A 184 -5.38 -3.48 -1.73
N TYR A 185 -6.60 -3.65 -2.22
CA TYR A 185 -7.35 -2.59 -2.90
C TYR A 185 -8.86 -2.70 -2.70
N GLU A 186 -9.52 -1.57 -2.58
CA GLU A 186 -10.97 -1.45 -2.49
C GLU A 186 -11.64 -1.76 -3.84
N CYS A 187 -12.79 -2.43 -3.79
CA CYS A 187 -13.66 -2.64 -4.95
C CYS A 187 -14.86 -1.69 -4.92
N GLU A 188 -15.67 -1.73 -5.96
CA GLU A 188 -16.90 -0.95 -6.14
C GLU A 188 -17.97 -1.18 -5.06
N HIS A 189 -17.89 -2.26 -4.28
CA HIS A 189 -18.80 -2.48 -3.15
C HIS A 189 -18.42 -1.65 -1.91
N GLY A 190 -17.19 -1.11 -1.83
CA GLY A 190 -16.77 -0.23 -0.73
C GLY A 190 -16.64 -0.88 0.65
N GLU A 191 -16.85 -2.18 0.80
CA GLU A 191 -16.84 -2.84 2.11
C GLU A 191 -15.47 -3.44 2.48
N GLY A 192 -14.40 -2.69 2.31
CA GLY A 192 -13.03 -3.12 2.60
C GLY A 192 -12.19 -3.39 1.36
N MET A 193 -11.05 -4.07 1.54
CA MET A 193 -10.03 -4.19 0.50
C MET A 193 -9.68 -5.64 0.19
N HIS A 194 -9.74 -6.03 -1.08
CA HIS A 194 -9.24 -7.33 -1.53
C HIS A 194 -7.74 -7.42 -1.34
N VAL A 195 -7.30 -8.45 -0.61
CA VAL A 195 -5.87 -8.75 -0.44
C VAL A 195 -5.34 -9.45 -1.68
N ILE A 196 -4.18 -9.03 -2.15
CA ILE A 196 -3.45 -9.70 -3.23
C ILE A 196 -2.54 -10.74 -2.59
N GLY A 197 -3.03 -11.98 -2.47
CA GLY A 197 -2.33 -13.06 -1.77
C GLY A 197 -0.95 -13.40 -2.34
N GLU A 198 -0.74 -13.16 -3.63
CA GLU A 198 0.57 -13.30 -4.27
C GLU A 198 1.56 -12.18 -3.90
N ALA A 199 1.05 -11.02 -3.46
CA ALA A 199 1.86 -9.87 -3.09
C ALA A 199 2.22 -9.86 -1.60
N GLY A 200 1.33 -10.37 -0.75
CA GLY A 200 1.56 -10.41 0.68
C GLY A 200 0.43 -11.10 1.44
N ARG A 201 0.63 -11.21 2.75
CA ARG A 201 -0.31 -11.80 3.68
C ARG A 201 -0.55 -10.85 4.85
N PHE A 202 -1.80 -10.66 5.19
CA PHE A 202 -2.24 -10.00 6.42
C PHE A 202 -2.68 -11.06 7.43
N GLU A 203 -2.41 -10.80 8.71
CA GLU A 203 -2.85 -11.62 9.83
C GLU A 203 -3.33 -10.70 10.94
N SER A 204 -4.39 -11.07 11.66
CA SER A 204 -4.73 -10.40 12.93
C SER A 204 -3.96 -11.08 14.05
N SER A 205 -3.23 -10.31 14.86
CA SER A 205 -2.64 -10.80 16.09
C SER A 205 -3.71 -11.03 17.16
N ASP A 206 -3.34 -11.72 18.24
CA ASP A 206 -4.19 -11.90 19.42
C ASP A 206 -4.57 -10.57 20.09
N THR A 207 -3.80 -9.51 19.84
CA THR A 207 -4.05 -8.16 20.36
C THR A 207 -4.97 -7.34 19.45
N GLY A 208 -5.34 -7.86 18.27
CA GLY A 208 -6.12 -7.13 17.25
C GLY A 208 -5.28 -6.20 16.37
N GLU A 209 -3.95 -6.24 16.49
CA GLU A 209 -3.03 -5.55 15.58
C GLU A 209 -2.87 -6.37 14.29
N LEU A 210 -2.89 -5.69 13.15
CA LEU A 210 -2.60 -6.28 11.86
C LEU A 210 -1.10 -6.51 11.74
N LEU A 211 -0.75 -7.72 11.31
CA LEU A 211 0.58 -8.13 10.95
C LEU A 211 0.67 -8.26 9.43
N LEU A 212 1.78 -7.82 8.86
CA LEU A 212 2.02 -7.89 7.42
C LEU A 212 3.28 -8.71 7.11
N THR A 213 3.15 -9.60 6.14
CA THR A 213 4.28 -10.17 5.41
C THR A 213 4.16 -9.73 3.94
N SER A 214 5.13 -8.98 3.43
CA SER A 214 5.16 -8.57 2.01
C SER A 214 6.12 -9.47 1.24
N TYR A 215 5.63 -10.17 0.22
CA TYR A 215 6.44 -11.04 -0.63
C TYR A 215 7.14 -10.28 -1.75
N LEU A 216 6.76 -9.01 -2.00
CA LEU A 216 7.31 -8.18 -3.06
C LEU A 216 8.29 -7.12 -2.56
N SER A 217 8.37 -6.90 -1.24
CA SER A 217 9.43 -6.06 -0.65
C SER A 217 10.75 -6.84 -0.65
N LEU A 218 11.53 -6.68 -1.72
CA LEU A 218 12.78 -7.44 -1.94
C LEU A 218 14.02 -6.66 -1.51
N ARG A 219 13.92 -5.33 -1.36
CA ARG A 219 15.00 -4.50 -0.80
C ARG A 219 14.97 -4.50 0.72
N PHE A 220 13.79 -4.46 1.32
CA PHE A 220 13.59 -4.48 2.76
C PHE A 220 12.57 -5.56 3.11
N PRO A 221 12.96 -6.85 3.14
CA PRO A 221 12.03 -7.95 3.35
C PRO A 221 11.27 -7.80 4.66
N VAL A 222 9.95 -7.97 4.57
CA VAL A 222 9.01 -7.79 5.69
C VAL A 222 8.35 -9.12 6.00
N ILE A 223 8.59 -9.66 7.20
CA ILE A 223 7.91 -10.84 7.73
C ILE A 223 7.24 -10.47 9.04
N ARG A 224 5.92 -10.72 9.13
CA ARG A 224 5.08 -10.51 10.32
C ARG A 224 5.38 -9.20 11.05
N LEU A 225 5.39 -8.11 10.30
CA LEU A 225 5.58 -6.77 10.82
C LEU A 225 4.28 -6.27 11.45
N ALA A 226 4.34 -5.87 12.71
CA ALA A 226 3.27 -5.18 13.42
C ALA A 226 3.03 -3.82 12.75
N THR A 227 1.87 -3.60 12.14
CA THR A 227 1.68 -2.44 11.25
C THR A 227 1.25 -1.17 11.98
N ARG A 228 0.99 -1.24 13.30
CA ARG A 228 0.29 -0.21 14.10
C ARG A 228 -1.12 0.10 13.57
N LEU A 229 -1.72 -0.86 12.88
CA LEU A 229 -3.10 -0.78 12.38
C LEU A 229 -3.91 -1.91 12.99
N SER A 230 -5.19 -1.69 13.23
CA SER A 230 -6.16 -2.73 13.58
C SER A 230 -6.98 -3.11 12.36
N GLY A 231 -7.54 -4.31 12.38
CA GLY A 231 -8.46 -4.82 11.36
C GLY A 231 -8.48 -6.34 11.35
N TRP A 232 -9.27 -6.91 10.45
CA TRP A 232 -9.37 -8.36 10.31
C TRP A 232 -9.45 -8.80 8.86
N VAL A 233 -9.03 -10.04 8.64
CA VAL A 233 -9.09 -10.72 7.35
C VAL A 233 -10.37 -11.54 7.30
N ASP A 234 -11.23 -11.24 6.34
CA ASP A 234 -12.50 -11.92 6.10
C ASP A 234 -12.39 -12.81 4.87
N GLU A 235 -12.55 -14.12 5.06
CA GLU A 235 -12.47 -15.13 3.99
C GLU A 235 -13.79 -15.29 3.22
N ARG A 236 -14.86 -14.59 3.65
CA ARG A 236 -16.15 -14.67 2.95
C ARG A 236 -16.03 -14.06 1.55
N PRO A 237 -16.68 -14.67 0.54
CA PRO A 237 -16.70 -14.11 -0.82
C PRO A 237 -17.25 -12.68 -0.84
N CYS A 238 -16.60 -11.81 -1.62
CA CYS A 238 -17.15 -10.48 -1.90
C CYS A 238 -18.29 -10.60 -2.93
N PRO A 239 -19.39 -9.84 -2.79
CA PRO A 239 -20.44 -9.79 -3.82
C PRO A 239 -19.95 -9.26 -5.18
N CYS A 240 -18.79 -8.60 -5.25
CA CYS A 240 -18.14 -8.23 -6.52
C CYS A 240 -17.64 -9.44 -7.33
N GLY A 241 -17.64 -10.65 -6.75
CA GLY A 241 -17.23 -11.89 -7.39
C GLY A 241 -15.70 -12.10 -7.50
N ARG A 242 -14.89 -11.14 -7.03
CA ARG A 242 -13.42 -11.31 -7.01
C ARG A 242 -13.02 -12.29 -5.91
N PRO A 243 -12.12 -13.24 -6.22
CA PRO A 243 -11.66 -14.22 -5.24
C PRO A 243 -10.68 -13.60 -4.25
N GLY A 244 -10.49 -14.30 -3.13
CA GLY A 244 -9.50 -13.98 -2.12
C GLY A 244 -10.09 -13.20 -0.93
N PRO A 245 -9.33 -13.12 0.17
CA PRO A 245 -9.82 -12.52 1.39
C PRO A 245 -9.91 -11.00 1.31
N ILE A 246 -10.72 -10.44 2.19
CA ILE A 246 -11.00 -9.00 2.29
C ILE A 246 -10.46 -8.50 3.62
N LEU A 247 -9.62 -7.46 3.58
CA LEU A 247 -9.20 -6.71 4.75
C LEU A 247 -10.29 -5.72 5.14
N ARG A 248 -10.82 -5.83 6.36
CA ARG A 248 -11.93 -5.03 6.89
C ARG A 248 -11.55 -4.29 8.18
N GLY A 249 -12.29 -3.21 8.45
CA GLY A 249 -12.18 -2.41 9.68
C GLY A 249 -10.80 -1.81 9.90
N LEU A 250 -10.13 -1.41 8.83
CA LEU A 250 -8.80 -0.83 8.92
C LEU A 250 -8.85 0.48 9.71
N ALA A 251 -8.16 0.53 10.84
CA ALA A 251 -8.06 1.71 11.67
C ALA A 251 -6.67 1.78 12.33
N ALA A 252 -6.35 2.91 12.97
CA ALA A 252 -5.15 3.02 13.77
C ALA A 252 -5.26 2.07 14.98
N PHE A 253 -4.22 1.28 15.24
CA PHE A 253 -4.21 0.37 16.38
C PHE A 253 -4.12 1.16 17.69
N ARG A 254 -5.02 0.88 18.63
CA ARG A 254 -5.10 1.53 19.95
C ARG A 254 -4.67 0.60 21.09
N GLY A 255 -3.59 -0.16 20.90
CA GLY A 255 -3.01 -1.02 21.94
C GLY A 255 -2.25 -0.22 23.02
N ALA A 256 -1.81 -0.91 24.07
CA ALA A 256 -1.03 -0.32 25.17
C ALA A 256 0.26 0.33 24.63
N SER A 257 0.29 1.66 24.75
CA SER A 257 1.36 2.59 24.36
C SER A 257 2.77 1.99 24.30
N SER A 258 3.30 1.81 23.09
CA SER A 258 4.71 2.07 22.81
C SER A 258 4.76 3.29 21.89
N ARG A 259 5.64 4.23 22.25
CA ARG A 259 5.96 5.54 21.63
C ARG A 259 5.33 5.84 20.25
N PRO A 260 4.84 7.07 20.00
CA PRO A 260 4.41 7.46 18.67
C PRO A 260 5.55 7.21 17.68
N ALA A 261 5.27 6.45 16.63
CA ALA A 261 6.22 6.23 15.54
C ALA A 261 6.73 7.59 15.05
N PRO A 262 8.05 7.73 14.77
CA PRO A 262 8.53 8.94 14.12
C PRO A 262 7.75 9.08 12.80
N ARG A 263 7.02 10.19 12.65
CA ARG A 263 6.45 10.55 11.34
C ARG A 263 7.63 10.54 10.37
N LEU A 264 7.61 9.63 9.39
CA LEU A 264 8.51 9.71 8.26
C LEU A 264 8.37 11.13 7.72
N ALA A 265 9.45 11.92 7.81
CA ALA A 265 9.45 13.32 7.46
C ALA A 265 9.04 13.46 6.00
N LEU A 266 7.76 13.67 5.77
CA LEU A 266 7.26 14.29 4.56
C LEU A 266 7.78 15.71 4.61
N ALA A 267 8.58 16.09 3.63
CA ALA A 267 8.81 17.50 3.36
C ALA A 267 7.42 18.15 3.25
N ALA A 268 7.06 18.92 4.28
CA ALA A 268 5.96 19.86 4.21
C ALA A 268 6.33 20.82 3.09
N VAL A 269 5.55 20.78 2.02
CA VAL A 269 5.68 21.74 0.92
C VAL A 269 4.32 22.37 0.82
N ALA A 270 4.29 23.68 1.09
CA ALA A 270 3.13 24.53 0.96
C ALA A 270 2.50 24.35 -0.43
N VAL A 271 1.17 24.21 -0.44
CA VAL A 271 0.33 24.37 -1.63
C VAL A 271 0.11 25.86 -1.86
#